data_AF-A0A6G9SRF6-F1
#
_entry.id   AF-A0A6G9SRF6-F1
#
_cell.length_a   1.000
_cell.length_b   1.000
_cell.length_c   1.000
_cell.angle_alpha   90.00
_cell.angle_beta   90.00
_cell.angle_gamma   90.00
#
_symmetry.space_group_name_H-M   'P 1'
#
loop_
_entity.id
_entity.type
_entity.pdbx_description
1 polymer ?
#
loop_
_entity_poly.entity_id
_entity_poly.type
_entity_poly.pdbx_seq_one_letter_code
_entity_poly.pdbx_strand_id
1 'polypeptide(L)' 'MTNEQTKIDELFKLLEPLNKTQGKYSVSVTFYPGIKGGVISFMLDWKTFIGEKDFDDIDEAIKFAYYLQKKSRL' A
#
# COMPACT_ATOMS: atom_id res chain seq x y z
N MET A 1 13.16 17.33 3.82
CA MET A 1 12.67 15.96 3.56
C MET A 1 13.10 15.59 2.15
N THR A 2 13.60 14.39 1.92
CA THR A 2 13.92 13.90 0.56
C THR A 2 12.63 13.62 -0.19
N ASN A 3 12.63 13.77 -1.52
CA ASN A 3 11.45 13.55 -2.37
C ASN A 3 10.85 12.14 -2.20
N GLU A 4 11.70 11.14 -1.93
CA GLU A 4 11.29 9.75 -1.66
C GLU A 4 10.51 9.61 -0.34
N GLN A 5 10.91 10.30 0.73
CA GLN A 5 10.19 10.27 2.01
C GLN A 5 8.76 10.83 1.85
N THR A 6 8.60 11.92 1.10
CA THR A 6 7.29 12.52 0.83
C THR A 6 6.37 11.55 0.07
N LYS A 7 6.92 10.80 -0.89
CA LYS A 7 6.17 9.78 -1.64
C LYS A 7 5.75 8.59 -0.78
N ILE A 8 6.62 8.14 0.12
CA ILE A 8 6.28 7.07 1.08
C ILE A 8 5.13 7.54 2.01
N ASP A 9 5.22 8.76 2.52
CA ASP A 9 4.16 9.33 3.37
C ASP A 9 2.83 9.46 2.62
N GLU A 10 2.86 9.83 1.33
CA GLU A 10 1.69 9.87 0.46
C GLU A 10 1.08 8.47 0.26
N LEU A 11 1.90 7.47 -0.04
CA LEU A 11 1.46 6.09 -0.18
C LEU A 11 0.75 5.60 1.09
N PHE A 12 1.35 5.80 2.27
CA PHE A 12 0.72 5.40 3.52
C PHE A 12 -0.59 6.14 3.81
N LYS A 13 -0.67 7.44 3.50
CA LYS A 13 -1.94 8.20 3.60
C LYS A 13 -3.02 7.64 2.68
N LEU A 14 -2.66 7.19 1.49
CA LEU A 14 -3.62 6.60 0.55
C LEU A 14 -4.12 5.23 1.03
N LEU A 15 -3.26 4.44 1.67
CA LEU A 15 -3.59 3.11 2.17
C LEU A 15 -4.27 3.14 3.55
N GLU A 16 -4.10 4.21 4.35
CA GLU A 16 -4.65 4.34 5.71
C GLU A 16 -6.18 4.07 5.78
N PRO A 17 -7.03 4.60 4.88
CA PRO A 17 -8.47 4.32 4.92
C PRO A 17 -8.81 2.85 4.68
N LEU A 18 -8.01 2.14 3.87
CA LEU A 18 -8.16 0.69 3.63
C LEU A 18 -7.83 -0.13 4.88
N ASN A 19 -6.98 0.41 5.76
CA ASN A 19 -6.57 -0.21 7.02
C ASN A 19 -7.55 0.09 8.18
N LYS A 20 -8.39 1.13 8.05
CA LYS A 20 -9.31 1.63 9.13
C LYS A 20 -10.57 0.80 9.32
N THR A 21 -10.77 -0.28 8.56
CA THR A 21 -11.89 -1.22 8.76
C THR A 21 -11.67 -2.11 9.99
N GLN A 22 -11.62 -1.55 11.20
CA GLN A 22 -11.69 -2.23 12.52
C GLN A 22 -11.11 -3.67 12.56
N GLY A 23 -9.88 -3.89 12.06
CA GLY A 23 -9.20 -5.19 12.09
C GLY A 23 -9.72 -6.26 11.11
N LYS A 24 -10.67 -5.94 10.23
CA LYS A 24 -11.16 -6.86 9.17
C LYS A 24 -10.23 -6.94 7.97
N TYR A 25 -9.55 -5.85 7.64
CA TYR A 25 -8.60 -5.80 6.53
C TYR A 25 -7.34 -5.09 7.00
N SER A 26 -6.19 -5.63 6.60
CA SER A 26 -4.88 -5.03 6.82
C SER A 26 -4.14 -4.89 5.50
N VAL A 27 -3.48 -3.75 5.33
CA VAL A 27 -2.59 -3.51 4.19
C VAL A 27 -1.17 -3.28 4.71
N SER A 28 -0.21 -4.06 4.22
CA SER A 28 1.20 -3.92 4.55
C SER A 28 2.01 -3.60 3.31
N VAL A 29 2.99 -2.72 3.45
CA VAL A 29 3.95 -2.39 2.39
C VAL A 29 5.33 -2.86 2.84
N THR A 30 5.97 -3.70 2.03
CA THR A 30 7.33 -4.19 2.28
C THR A 30 8.24 -3.72 1.15
N PHE A 31 9.30 -2.99 1.48
CA PHE A 31 10.28 -2.52 0.51
C PHE A 31 11.43 -3.52 0.37
N TYR A 32 11.87 -3.79 -0.87
CA TYR A 32 12.99 -4.68 -1.11
C TYR A 32 14.33 -3.98 -0.77
N PRO A 33 15.25 -4.65 -0.05
CA PRO A 33 16.51 -4.04 0.33
C PRO A 33 17.36 -3.71 -0.90
N GLY A 34 17.77 -2.44 -1.04
CA GLY A 34 18.62 -1.98 -2.14
C GLY A 34 17.91 -1.72 -3.46
N ILE A 35 16.59 -1.92 -3.54
CA ILE A 35 15.76 -1.65 -4.72
C ILE A 35 14.73 -0.57 -4.36
N LYS A 36 14.31 0.24 -5.34
CA LYS A 36 13.26 1.26 -5.15
C LYS A 36 11.83 0.68 -5.09
N GLY A 37 11.71 -0.63 -5.22
CA GLY A 37 10.46 -1.37 -5.31
C GLY A 37 10.11 -2.12 -4.03
N GLY A 38 9.03 -2.89 -4.11
CA GLY A 38 8.49 -3.61 -2.98
C GLY A 38 7.20 -4.34 -3.33
N VAL A 39 6.49 -4.75 -2.29
CA VAL A 39 5.21 -5.44 -2.39
C VAL A 39 4.17 -4.78 -1.48
N ILE A 40 2.97 -4.59 -1.99
CA ILE A 40 1.78 -4.25 -1.20
C ILE A 40 1.00 -5.53 -0.99
N SER A 41 0.89 -5.99 0.25
CA SER A 41 0.11 -7.17 0.61
C SER A 41 -1.21 -6.78 1.28
N PHE A 42 -2.26 -7.46 0.87
CA PHE A 42 -3.61 -7.34 1.40
C PHE A 42 -3.90 -8.57 2.25
N MET A 43 -4.37 -8.33 3.47
CA MET A 43 -4.74 -9.37 4.40
C MET A 43 -6.18 -9.13 4.86
N LEU A 44 -7.01 -10.16 4.84
CA LEU A 44 -8.24 -10.25 5.63
C LEU A 44 -7.76 -10.62 7.04
N ASP A 45 -8.03 -9.79 8.05
CA ASP A 45 -7.34 -9.88 9.35
C ASP A 45 -5.80 -9.88 9.25
N TRP A 46 -5.08 -10.23 10.32
CA TRP A 46 -3.60 -10.24 10.35
C TRP A 46 -2.97 -11.59 9.97
N LYS A 47 -3.79 -12.62 9.74
CA LYS A 47 -3.38 -14.00 9.45
C LYS A 47 -3.81 -14.46 8.07
N THR A 48 -4.86 -13.88 7.48
CA THR A 48 -5.40 -14.38 6.21
C THR A 48 -4.94 -13.52 5.04
N PHE A 49 -3.91 -13.96 4.32
CA PHE A 49 -3.49 -13.32 3.07
C PHE A 49 -4.58 -13.43 2.00
N ILE A 50 -4.90 -12.32 1.34
CA ILE A 50 -5.91 -12.27 0.26
C ILE A 50 -5.34 -11.81 -1.09
N GLY A 51 -4.10 -11.34 -1.12
CA GLY A 51 -3.40 -11.02 -2.35
C GLY A 51 -2.28 -10.02 -2.15
N GLU A 52 -1.47 -9.86 -3.18
CA GLU A 52 -0.40 -8.87 -3.19
C GLU A 52 -0.17 -8.28 -4.58
N LYS A 53 0.54 -7.16 -4.60
CA LYS A 53 0.98 -6.50 -5.82
C LYS A 53 2.40 -5.99 -5.65
N ASP A 54 3.31 -6.54 -6.43
CA ASP A 54 4.65 -5.98 -6.60
C ASP A 54 4.61 -4.63 -7.34
N PHE A 55 5.55 -3.78 -6.97
CA PHE A 55 5.84 -2.51 -7.61
C PHE A 55 7.35 -2.34 -7.77
N ASP A 56 7.78 -1.85 -8.94
CA ASP A 56 9.21 -1.64 -9.22
C ASP A 56 9.73 -0.31 -8.64
N ASP A 57 8.81 0.66 -8.45
CA ASP A 57 9.09 1.94 -7.81
C ASP A 57 7.89 2.49 -7.01
N ILE A 58 8.15 3.49 -6.16
CA ILE A 58 7.14 4.09 -5.27
C ILE A 58 6.03 4.81 -6.06
N ASP A 59 6.31 5.35 -7.26
CA ASP A 59 5.28 6.01 -8.08
C ASP A 59 4.25 5.01 -8.60
N GLU A 60 4.67 3.80 -8.95
CA GLU A 60 3.75 2.69 -9.28
C GLU A 60 2.87 2.31 -8.09
N ALA A 61 3.46 2.20 -6.90
CA ALA A 61 2.73 1.93 -5.67
C ALA A 61 1.65 2.98 -5.38
N ILE A 62 1.98 4.27 -5.55
CA ILE A 62 1.05 5.39 -5.36
C ILE A 62 -0.10 5.32 -6.38
N LYS A 63 0.20 5.11 -7.66
CA LYS A 63 -0.83 4.97 -8.71
C LYS A 63 -1.80 3.83 -8.39
N PHE A 64 -1.28 2.71 -7.91
CA PHE A 64 -2.10 1.58 -7.53
C PHE A 64 -2.96 1.88 -6.29
N ALA A 65 -2.41 2.54 -5.26
CA ALA A 65 -3.17 2.95 -4.08
C ALA A 65 -4.32 3.92 -4.44
N TYR A 66 -4.09 4.86 -5.35
CA TYR A 66 -5.14 5.74 -5.89
C TYR A 66 -6.25 4.95 -6.60
N TYR A 67 -5.88 3.98 -7.42
CA TYR A 67 -6.84 3.11 -8.10
C TYR A 67 -7.74 2.36 -7.10
N LEU A 68 -7.15 1.84 -6.02
CA LEU A 68 -7.88 1.14 -4.96
C LEU A 68 -8.85 2.05 -4.22
N GLN A 69 -8.42 3.25 -3.80
CA GLN A 69 -9.31 4.23 -3.17
C GLN A 69 -10.49 4.61 -4.07
N LYS A 70 -10.25 4.76 -5.38
CA LYS A 70 -11.31 5.08 -6.33
C LYS A 70 -12.33 3.95 -6.44
N LYS A 71 -11.87 2.69 -6.42
CA LYS A 71 -12.75 1.50 -6.42
C LYS A 71 -13.52 1.31 -5.12
N SER A 72 -12.94 1.66 -3.97
CA SER A 72 -13.59 1.47 -2.66
C SER A 72 -14.63 2.54 -2.32
N ARG A 73 -14.77 3.60 -3.14
CA ARG A 73 -15.78 4.67 -3.00
C ARG A 73 -17.07 4.39 -3.79
N LEU A 74 -17.18 3.22 -4.43
CA LEU A 74 -18.40 2.68 -5.03
C LEU A 74 -19.10 1.76 -4.03
#